data_AF-A0A7Y3VXQ5-F1
#
_entry.id   AF-A0A7Y3VXQ5-F1
#
_cell.length_a   1.000
_cell.length_b   1.000
_cell.length_c   1.000
_cell.angle_alpha   90.00
_cell.angle_beta   90.00
_cell.angle_gamma   90.00
#
_symmetry.space_group_name_H-M   'P 1'
#
loop_
_entity.id
_entity.type
_entity.pdbx_description
1 polymer ?
#
loop_
_entity_poly.entity_id
_entity_poly.type
_entity_poly.pdbx_seq_one_letter_code
_entity_poly.pdbx_strand_id
1 'polypeptide(L)'
;MIQETTFVYKPGEHECEKSSNSYLMSLVALIAGLPLPIINLLATFFFFLANRKGTYFVRWHCTQALLSQLALLGINSASFWWTVSILFSDEKVSNEYFAYIFTVIIFNVFEIFSTIYAAVQTRKGKHVQFLFFGNVTNLICKP
;
A
#
# COMPACT_ATOMS: atom_id res chain seq x y z
N MET A 1 0.68 9.94 -10.71
CA MET A 1 0.29 11.34 -10.43
C MET A 1 -0.58 11.34 -9.19
N ILE A 2 -0.20 12.10 -8.17
CA ILE A 2 -0.91 12.21 -6.89
C ILE A 2 -1.75 13.49 -6.91
N GLN A 3 -3.03 13.42 -6.56
CA GLN A 3 -3.90 14.60 -6.49
C GLN A 3 -4.08 15.02 -5.02
N GLU A 4 -3.76 16.28 -4.71
CA GLU A 4 -4.15 16.92 -3.45
C GLU A 4 -5.55 17.50 -3.63
N THR A 5 -6.53 16.95 -2.91
CA THR A 5 -7.92 17.42 -2.97
C THR A 5 -8.34 17.95 -1.60
N THR A 6 -9.32 18.86 -1.57
CA THR A 6 -9.90 19.33 -0.31
C THR A 6 -10.80 18.24 0.25
N PHE A 7 -10.50 17.79 1.48
CA PHE A 7 -11.35 16.85 2.19
C PHE A 7 -12.66 17.51 2.66
N VAL A 8 -13.70 16.72 2.91
CA VAL A 8 -15.06 17.20 3.26
C VAL A 8 -15.05 18.10 4.51
N TYR A 9 -14.10 17.89 5.42
CA TYR A 9 -13.85 18.71 6.59
C TYR A 9 -12.35 18.83 6.85
N LYS A 10 -11.96 19.75 7.73
CA LYS A 10 -10.56 19.88 8.18
C LYS A 10 -10.25 18.80 9.23
N PRO A 11 -9.38 17.82 8.95
CA PRO A 11 -9.05 16.77 9.91
C PRO A 11 -8.30 17.34 11.12
N GLY A 12 -8.59 16.81 12.31
CA GLY A 12 -7.84 17.10 13.53
C GLY A 12 -6.47 16.43 13.55
N GLU A 13 -5.54 16.90 14.39
CA GLU A 13 -4.17 16.38 14.45
C GLU A 13 -4.10 14.86 14.69
N HIS A 14 -4.97 14.33 15.54
CA HIS A 14 -5.09 12.90 15.81
C HIS A 14 -5.46 12.08 14.57
N GLU A 15 -6.33 12.63 13.72
CA GLU A 15 -6.73 11.98 12.47
C GLU A 15 -5.59 11.99 11.45
N CYS A 16 -4.88 13.12 11.35
CA CYS A 16 -3.69 13.26 10.52
C CYS A 16 -2.59 12.28 10.94
N GLU A 17 -2.37 12.12 12.25
CA GLU A 17 -1.40 11.16 12.79
C GLU A 17 -1.75 9.72 12.43
N LYS A 18 -2.98 9.31 12.73
CA LYS A 18 -3.44 7.94 12.47
C LYS A 18 -3.44 7.61 10.99
N SER A 19 -3.83 8.56 10.13
CA SER A 19 -3.82 8.38 8.68
C SER A 19 -2.41 8.30 8.12
N SER A 20 -1.46 9.09 8.64
CA SER A 20 -0.05 8.94 8.29
C SER A 20 0.48 7.56 8.71
N ASN A 21 0.13 7.12 9.92
CA ASN A 21 0.57 5.84 10.47
C ASN A 21 0.05 4.64 9.66
N SER A 22 -1.11 4.75 8.98
CA SER A 22 -1.59 3.67 8.11
C SER A 22 -0.64 3.36 6.95
N TYR A 23 0.03 4.39 6.44
CA TYR A 23 1.03 4.25 5.37
C TYR A 23 2.37 3.75 5.93
N LEU A 24 2.80 4.32 7.07
CA LEU A 24 4.07 3.94 7.71
C LEU A 24 4.09 2.47 8.16
N MET A 25 2.95 1.92 8.58
CA MET A 25 2.87 0.54 9.06
C MET A 25 3.33 -0.48 8.00
N SER A 26 3.03 -0.22 6.72
CA SER A 26 3.51 -1.06 5.60
C SER A 26 5.03 -0.99 5.40
N LEU A 27 5.63 0.19 5.60
CA LEU A 27 7.07 0.40 5.43
C LEU A 27 7.86 -0.28 6.55
N VAL A 28 7.37 -0.22 7.78
CA VAL A 28 7.99 -0.92 8.91
C VAL A 28 7.91 -2.43 8.71
N ALA A 29 6.78 -2.93 8.23
CA ALA A 29 6.57 -4.34 7.92
C ALA A 29 7.52 -4.84 6.81
N LEU A 30 7.84 -4.00 5.82
CA LEU A 30 8.82 -4.31 4.78
C LEU A 30 10.26 -4.43 5.33
N ILE A 31 10.59 -3.66 6.36
CA ILE A 31 11.94 -3.65 6.99
C ILE A 31 12.06 -4.79 8.02
N ALA A 32 11.00 -5.05 8.79
CA ALA A 32 11.00 -6.02 9.89
C ALA A 32 10.59 -7.44 9.45
N GLY A 33 9.70 -7.54 8.47
CA GLY A 33 9.37 -8.79 7.81
C GLY A 33 10.39 -9.06 6.73
N LEU A 34 11.03 -10.24 6.76
CA LEU A 34 11.64 -10.85 5.58
C LEU A 34 10.78 -10.60 4.32
N PRO A 35 11.33 -10.62 3.09
CA PRO A 35 10.68 -10.21 1.83
C PRO A 35 9.54 -11.17 1.38
N LEU A 36 8.63 -11.50 2.29
CA LEU A 36 7.45 -12.29 2.08
C LEU A 36 6.35 -11.35 1.61
N PRO A 37 5.79 -11.57 0.40
CA PRO A 37 4.76 -10.70 -0.20
C PRO A 37 3.58 -10.34 0.72
N ILE A 38 3.28 -11.20 1.70
CA ILE A 38 2.08 -11.15 2.53
C ILE A 38 2.22 -10.20 3.74
N ILE A 39 3.44 -9.94 4.24
CA ILE A 39 3.63 -9.24 5.52
C ILE A 39 3.12 -7.80 5.47
N ASN A 40 3.39 -7.06 4.38
CA ASN A 40 2.91 -5.68 4.23
C ASN A 40 1.38 -5.59 4.15
N LEU A 41 0.75 -6.57 3.49
CA LEU A 41 -0.71 -6.66 3.44
C LEU A 41 -1.29 -6.93 4.83
N LEU A 42 -0.75 -7.89 5.57
CA LEU A 42 -1.25 -8.19 6.92
C LEU A 42 -1.12 -6.97 7.85
N ALA A 43 0.02 -6.27 7.80
CA ALA A 43 0.24 -5.08 8.62
C ALA A 43 -0.79 -3.98 8.33
N THR A 44 -1.04 -3.69 7.05
CA THR A 44 -2.06 -2.70 6.64
C THR A 44 -3.48 -3.17 6.88
N PHE A 45 -3.75 -4.47 6.75
CA PHE A 45 -5.05 -5.08 7.03
C PHE A 45 -5.42 -4.98 8.52
N PHE A 46 -4.52 -5.34 9.43
CA PHE A 46 -4.76 -5.18 10.86
C PHE A 46 -4.88 -3.70 11.25
N PHE A 47 -4.08 -2.82 10.65
CA PHE A 47 -4.22 -1.37 10.88
C PHE A 47 -5.58 -0.84 10.41
N PHE A 48 -6.05 -1.29 9.25
CA PHE A 48 -7.39 -1.00 8.75
C PHE A 48 -8.48 -1.52 9.71
N LEU A 49 -8.39 -2.78 10.15
CA LEU A 49 -9.35 -3.35 11.10
C LEU A 49 -9.40 -2.58 12.42
N ALA A 50 -8.26 -2.15 12.95
CA ALA A 50 -8.18 -1.36 14.18
C ALA A 50 -8.83 0.02 14.02
N ASN A 51 -8.83 0.59 12.81
CA ASN A 51 -9.34 1.94 12.54
C ASN A 51 -10.63 1.97 11.71
N ARG A 52 -11.27 0.82 11.43
CA ARG A 52 -12.48 0.73 10.59
C ARG A 52 -13.69 1.49 11.16
N LYS A 53 -13.72 1.71 12.48
CA LYS A 53 -14.74 2.50 13.20
C LYS A 53 -14.26 3.92 13.52
N GLY A 54 -13.11 4.33 12.99
CA GLY A 54 -12.57 5.68 13.16
C GLY A 54 -13.34 6.73 12.37
N THR A 55 -12.77 7.93 12.33
CA THR A 55 -13.32 9.03 11.54
C THR A 55 -13.22 8.75 10.04
N TYR A 56 -13.96 9.51 9.24
CA TYR A 56 -13.99 9.31 7.80
C TYR A 56 -12.61 9.47 7.16
N PHE A 57 -11.84 10.50 7.55
CA PHE A 57 -10.49 10.74 7.05
C PHE A 57 -9.56 9.53 7.28
N VAL A 58 -9.55 9.01 8.52
CA VAL A 58 -8.70 7.87 8.88
C VAL A 58 -9.13 6.60 8.16
N ARG A 59 -10.44 6.30 8.14
CA ARG A 59 -10.98 5.12 7.45
C ARG A 59 -10.64 5.13 5.96
N TRP A 60 -10.74 6.30 5.33
CA TRP A 60 -10.46 6.46 3.91
C TRP A 60 -8.98 6.17 3.62
N HIS A 61 -8.05 6.79 4.35
CA HIS A 61 -6.61 6.59 4.12
C HIS A 61 -6.16 5.16 4.43
N CYS A 62 -6.71 4.54 5.48
CA CYS A 62 -6.51 3.12 5.78
C CYS A 62 -7.00 2.21 4.65
N THR A 63 -8.14 2.52 4.04
CA THR A 63 -8.71 1.75 2.93
C THR A 63 -7.85 1.87 1.68
N GLN A 64 -7.40 3.08 1.32
CA GLN A 64 -6.49 3.29 0.20
C GLN A 64 -5.17 2.52 0.40
N ALA A 65 -4.58 2.59 1.60
CA ALA A 65 -3.37 1.86 1.93
C ALA A 65 -3.56 0.35 1.77
N LEU A 66 -4.66 -0.20 2.29
CA LEU A 66 -4.99 -1.62 2.18
C LEU A 66 -5.15 -2.07 0.72
N LEU A 67 -5.87 -1.31 -0.11
CA LEU A 67 -6.07 -1.63 -1.52
C LEU A 67 -4.75 -1.61 -2.31
N SER A 68 -3.89 -0.65 -2.01
CA SER A 68 -2.56 -0.55 -2.63
C SER A 68 -1.70 -1.78 -2.31
N GLN A 69 -1.69 -2.19 -1.03
CA GLN A 69 -0.96 -3.40 -0.61
C GLN A 69 -1.58 -4.68 -1.17
N LEU A 70 -2.89 -4.74 -1.36
CA LEU A 70 -3.55 -5.90 -1.96
C LEU A 70 -3.16 -6.07 -3.43
N ALA A 71 -3.05 -4.97 -4.18
CA ALA A 71 -2.57 -5.01 -5.56
C ALA A 71 -1.10 -5.43 -5.63
N LEU A 72 -0.25 -4.87 -4.74
CA LEU A 72 1.16 -5.21 -4.70
C LEU A 72 1.39 -6.68 -4.30
N LEU A 73 0.55 -7.24 -3.41
CA LEU A 73 0.58 -8.66 -3.07
C LEU A 73 0.46 -9.54 -4.33
N GLY A 74 -0.46 -9.24 -5.25
CA GLY A 74 -0.62 -10.02 -6.48
C GLY A 74 0.65 -10.06 -7.32
N ILE A 75 1.27 -8.89 -7.54
CA ILE A 75 2.51 -8.74 -8.31
C ILE A 75 3.66 -9.50 -7.63
N ASN A 76 3.84 -9.29 -6.32
CA ASN A 76 4.90 -9.91 -5.54
C ASN A 76 4.71 -11.43 -5.36
N SER A 77 3.47 -11.91 -5.28
CA SER A 77 3.18 -13.34 -5.12
C SER A 77 3.48 -14.13 -6.38
N ALA A 78 3.16 -13.59 -7.56
CA ALA A 78 3.55 -14.21 -8.83
C ALA A 78 5.08 -14.27 -8.97
N SER A 79 5.79 -13.20 -8.59
CA SER A 79 7.27 -13.17 -8.56
C SER A 79 7.83 -14.24 -7.63
N PHE A 80 7.25 -14.36 -6.44
CA PHE A 80 7.68 -15.29 -5.41
C PHE A 80 7.50 -16.74 -5.87
N TRP A 81 6.30 -17.11 -6.35
CA TRP A 81 6.04 -18.48 -6.78
C TRP A 81 6.80 -18.88 -8.03
N TRP A 82 7.03 -17.95 -8.97
CA TRP A 82 7.90 -18.23 -10.11
C TRP A 82 9.35 -18.48 -9.66
N THR A 83 9.84 -17.70 -8.70
CA THR A 83 11.18 -17.93 -8.12
C THR A 83 11.26 -19.28 -7.38
N VAL A 84 10.20 -19.67 -6.65
CA VAL A 84 10.11 -20.99 -6.01
C VAL A 84 10.12 -22.12 -7.05
N SER A 85 9.38 -21.98 -8.15
CA SER A 85 9.34 -22.94 -9.26
C SER A 85 10.74 -23.18 -9.83
N ILE A 86 11.51 -22.11 -10.08
CA ILE A 86 12.89 -22.21 -10.57
C ILE A 86 13.84 -22.87 -9.55
N LEU A 87 13.64 -22.62 -8.25
CA LEU A 87 14.54 -23.14 -7.20
C LEU A 87 14.24 -24.60 -6.81
N PHE A 88 12.98 -25.02 -6.87
CA PHE A 88 12.50 -26.30 -6.35
C PHE A 88 11.90 -27.21 -7.43
N SER A 89 11.89 -26.81 -8.69
CA SER A 89 11.44 -27.62 -9.83
C SER A 89 12.42 -27.44 -11.01
N ASP A 90 12.24 -28.22 -12.08
CA ASP A 90 13.13 -28.20 -13.26
C ASP A 90 12.91 -26.97 -14.18
N GLU A 91 12.28 -25.90 -13.67
CA GLU A 91 12.03 -24.69 -14.44
C GLU A 91 13.31 -23.90 -14.66
N LYS A 92 13.52 -23.40 -15.88
CA LYS A 92 14.72 -22.66 -16.24
C LYS A 92 14.49 -21.16 -16.09
N VAL A 93 15.52 -20.46 -15.65
CA VAL A 93 15.57 -18.99 -15.70
C VAL A 93 15.45 -18.55 -17.16
N SER A 94 14.53 -17.61 -17.43
CA SER A 94 14.25 -17.10 -18.77
C SER A 94 14.32 -15.56 -18.82
N ASN A 95 14.30 -15.00 -20.04
CA ASN A 95 14.28 -13.55 -20.22
C ASN A 95 12.96 -12.94 -19.70
N GLU A 96 11.86 -13.67 -19.82
CA GLU A 96 10.55 -13.28 -19.31
C GLU A 96 10.57 -13.18 -17.78
N TYR A 97 11.23 -14.12 -17.10
CA TYR A 97 11.44 -14.05 -15.65
C TYR A 97 12.17 -12.77 -15.25
N PHE A 98 13.29 -12.45 -15.90
CA PHE A 98 14.04 -11.21 -15.61
C PHE A 98 13.24 -9.95 -15.88
N ALA A 99 12.50 -9.89 -16.99
CA ALA A 99 11.63 -8.77 -17.32
C ALA A 99 10.53 -8.58 -16.26
N TYR A 100 9.97 -9.69 -15.76
CA TYR A 100 8.97 -9.67 -14.70
C TYR A 100 9.57 -9.20 -13.36
N ILE A 101 10.71 -9.74 -12.93
CA ILE A 101 11.41 -9.30 -11.71
C ILE A 101 11.74 -7.81 -11.76
N PHE A 102 12.23 -7.30 -12.90
CA PHE A 102 12.52 -5.87 -13.05
C PHE A 102 11.26 -5.02 -12.92
N THR A 103 10.15 -5.48 -13.52
CA THR A 103 8.83 -4.85 -13.38
C THR A 103 8.37 -4.83 -11.92
N VAL A 104 8.49 -5.96 -11.21
CA VAL A 104 8.17 -6.08 -9.77
C VAL A 104 8.97 -5.07 -8.95
N ILE A 105 10.28 -4.94 -9.20
CA ILE A 105 11.15 -3.97 -8.51
C ILE A 105 10.64 -2.54 -8.74
N ILE A 106 10.33 -2.16 -9.98
CA ILE A 106 9.79 -0.82 -10.29
C ILE A 106 8.50 -0.54 -9.51
N PHE A 107 7.57 -1.50 -9.50
CA PHE A 107 6.30 -1.33 -8.77
C PHE A 107 6.51 -1.21 -7.26
N ASN A 108 7.40 -2.01 -6.67
CA ASN A 108 7.72 -1.89 -5.24
C ASN A 108 8.37 -0.54 -4.90
N VAL A 109 9.31 -0.08 -5.73
CA VAL A 109 9.95 1.22 -5.55
C VAL A 109 8.92 2.35 -5.65
N PHE A 110 8.05 2.30 -6.67
CA PHE A 110 6.98 3.28 -6.83
C PHE A 110 6.01 3.28 -5.65
N GLU A 111 5.65 2.10 -5.13
CA GLU A 111 4.79 1.97 -3.95
C GLU A 111 5.45 2.59 -2.72
N ILE A 112 6.73 2.31 -2.47
CA ILE A 112 7.48 2.86 -1.33
C ILE A 112 7.47 4.40 -1.39
N PHE A 113 7.83 4.98 -2.53
CA PHE A 113 7.83 6.44 -2.68
C PHE A 113 6.43 7.05 -2.53
N SER A 114 5.41 6.45 -3.14
CA SER A 114 4.03 6.91 -3.05
C SER A 114 3.50 6.84 -1.61
N THR A 115 3.84 5.78 -0.89
CA THR A 115 3.46 5.55 0.51
C THR A 115 4.15 6.55 1.44
N ILE A 116 5.45 6.79 1.26
CA ILE A 116 6.19 7.82 2.02
C ILE A 116 5.58 9.20 1.76
N TYR A 117 5.31 9.54 0.50
CA TYR A 117 4.68 10.81 0.15
C TYR A 117 3.31 10.95 0.82
N ALA A 118 2.47 9.93 0.73
CA ALA A 118 1.15 9.93 1.35
C ALA A 118 1.24 10.09 2.88
N ALA A 119 2.15 9.38 3.55
CA ALA A 119 2.39 9.53 4.99
C ALA A 119 2.73 10.99 5.36
N VAL A 120 3.70 11.59 4.65
CA VAL A 120 4.16 12.96 4.94
C VAL A 120 3.05 13.99 4.71
N GLN A 121 2.28 13.89 3.62
CA GLN A 121 1.25 14.87 3.32
C GLN A 121 -0.01 14.69 4.19
N THR A 122 -0.41 13.45 4.49
CA THR A 122 -1.54 13.20 5.39
C THR A 122 -1.25 13.65 6.82
N ARG A 123 0.02 13.60 7.26
CA ARG A 123 0.44 14.22 8.53
C ARG A 123 0.22 15.73 8.55
N LYS A 124 0.31 16.39 7.40
CA LYS A 124 0.00 17.83 7.23
C LYS A 124 -1.50 18.12 7.05
N GLY A 125 -2.36 17.10 7.17
CA GLY A 125 -3.81 17.22 6.99
C GLY A 125 -4.25 17.35 5.53
N LYS A 126 -3.37 17.06 4.58
CA LYS A 126 -3.72 17.06 3.15
C LYS A 126 -4.28 15.70 2.75
N HIS A 127 -5.36 15.73 1.97
CA HIS A 127 -5.94 14.52 1.44
C HIS A 127 -5.24 14.12 0.14
N VAL A 128 -4.56 12.98 0.19
CA VAL A 128 -3.78 12.42 -0.91
C VAL A 128 -4.51 11.23 -1.52
N GLN A 129 -4.86 11.35 -2.80
CA GLN A 129 -5.47 10.28 -3.56
C GLN A 129 -4.49 9.67 -4.57
N PHE A 130 -4.36 8.35 -4.54
CA PHE A 130 -3.66 7.59 -5.58
C PHE A 130 -4.58 7.48 -6.79
N LEU A 131 -4.04 7.68 -8.01
CA LEU A 131 -4.82 7.77 -9.25
C LEU A 131 -5.85 6.64 -9.42
N PHE A 132 -5.43 5.40 -9.14
CA PHE A 132 -6.30 4.22 -9.25
C PHE A 132 -7.05 3.94 -7.93
N PHE A 133 -6.31 3.81 -6.83
CA PHE A 133 -6.88 3.37 -5.54
C PHE A 133 -7.78 4.42 -4.89
N GLY A 134 -7.58 5.71 -5.15
CA GLY A 134 -8.42 6.78 -4.63
C GLY A 134 -9.86 6.67 -5.12
N ASN A 135 -10.06 6.43 -6.42
CA ASN A 135 -11.39 6.23 -7.00
C ASN A 135 -12.09 5.00 -6.42
N VAL A 136 -11.37 3.89 -6.27
CA VAL A 136 -11.91 2.67 -5.65
C VAL A 136 -12.25 2.91 -4.18
N THR A 137 -11.39 3.66 -3.48
CA THR A 137 -11.61 4.01 -2.06
C THR A 137 -12.83 4.90 -1.88
N ASN A 138 -13.08 5.86 -2.79
CA ASN A 138 -14.28 6.69 -2.76
C ASN A 138 -15.57 5.87 -2.91
N LEU A 139 -15.54 4.77 -3.68
CA LEU A 139 -16.69 3.87 -3.84
C LEU A 139 -16.94 3.01 -2.61
N ILE A 140 -15.87 2.56 -1.94
CA ILE A 140 -15.94 1.64 -0.79
C ILE A 140 -16.19 2.40 0.51
N CYS A 141 -15.45 3.49 0.74
CA CYS A 141 -15.49 4.27 1.97
C CYS A 141 -16.36 5.52 1.77
N LYS A 142 -17.63 5.40 2.14
CA LYS A 142 -18.59 6.51 2.19
C LYS A 142 -18.44 7.33 3.48
N PRO A 143 -18.76 8.64 3.44
CA PRO A 143 -18.74 9.54 4.60
C PRO A 143 -19.46 8.97 5.82
#